data_AF-R9H4Y1-F1
#
_entry.id   AF-R9H4Y1-F1
#
_cell.length_a   1.000
_cell.length_b   1.000
_cell.length_c   1.000
_cell.angle_alpha   90.00
_cell.angle_beta   90.00
_cell.angle_gamma   90.00
#
_symmetry.space_group_name_H-M   'P 1'
#
loop_
_entity.id
_entity.type
_entity.pdbx_description
1 polymer ?
#
loop_
_entity_poly.entity_id
_entity_poly.type
_entity_poly.pdbx_seq_one_letter_code
_entity_poly.pdbx_strand_id
1 'polypeptide(L)'
;MNETRFYDQAIDLVKVPSLKSSFAKYLWMRGEHIVGIRSYLLRSNCRLNELNFPQCPDPAAWEAFKNTIVKHDSQALMRWGMQKGKQTLRKYDSALSNISSDIKLQTMLHHHMMDIKHSLDSLSSIKIITH
;
A
#
# COMPACT_ATOMS: atom_id res chain seq x y z
N MET A 1 -15.02 6.47 6.78
CA MET A 1 -14.74 5.08 6.37
C MET A 1 -13.55 4.59 7.18
N ASN A 2 -13.56 3.39 7.73
CA ASN A 2 -12.38 2.81 8.37
C ASN A 2 -11.53 2.08 7.32
N GLU A 3 -10.25 1.90 7.63
CA GLU A 3 -9.24 1.39 6.71
C GLU A 3 -9.55 -0.01 6.15
N THR A 4 -10.12 -0.89 6.97
CA THR A 4 -10.56 -2.23 6.53
C THR A 4 -11.69 -2.17 5.50
N ARG A 5 -12.74 -1.35 5.73
CA ARG A 5 -13.84 -1.20 4.75
C ARG A 5 -13.35 -0.59 3.44
N PHE A 6 -12.34 0.28 3.49
CA PHE A 6 -11.71 0.81 2.29
C PHE A 6 -11.03 -0.31 1.48
N TYR A 7 -10.26 -1.18 2.14
CA TYR A 7 -9.56 -2.28 1.46
C TYR A 7 -10.54 -3.27 0.84
N ASP A 8 -11.60 -3.65 1.57
CA ASP A 8 -12.62 -4.57 1.05
C ASP A 8 -13.34 -3.97 -0.17
N GLN A 9 -13.78 -2.70 -0.07
CA GLN A 9 -14.42 -2.01 -1.20
C GLN A 9 -13.49 -1.88 -2.40
N ALA A 10 -12.21 -1.56 -2.16
CA ALA A 10 -11.24 -1.42 -3.24
C ALA A 10 -11.05 -2.74 -4.00
N ILE A 11 -10.94 -3.85 -3.27
CA ILE A 11 -10.79 -5.20 -3.83
C ILE A 11 -12.04 -5.59 -4.64
N ASP A 12 -13.23 -5.32 -4.11
CA ASP A 12 -14.49 -5.71 -4.77
C ASP A 12 -14.77 -4.97 -6.07
N LEU A 13 -14.25 -3.75 -6.21
CA LEU A 13 -14.35 -2.99 -7.45
C LEU A 13 -13.44 -3.52 -8.57
N VAL A 14 -12.41 -4.31 -8.25
CA VAL A 14 -11.51 -4.90 -9.25
C VAL A 14 -12.13 -6.16 -9.84
N LYS A 15 -12.60 -6.08 -11.09
CA LYS A 15 -13.27 -7.22 -11.78
C LYS A 15 -12.31 -8.26 -12.35
N VAL A 16 -11.10 -7.85 -12.75
CA VAL A 16 -10.12 -8.79 -13.33
C VAL A 16 -9.52 -9.65 -12.22
N PRO A 17 -9.66 -10.98 -12.26
CA PRO A 17 -9.26 -11.84 -11.14
C PRO A 17 -7.78 -11.73 -10.76
N SER A 18 -6.88 -11.66 -11.74
CA SER A 18 -5.44 -11.55 -11.49
C SER A 18 -5.07 -10.21 -10.83
N LEU A 19 -5.67 -9.10 -11.28
CA LEU A 19 -5.51 -7.81 -10.63
C LEU A 19 -6.16 -7.80 -9.24
N LYS A 20 -7.36 -8.39 -9.08
CA LYS A 20 -8.05 -8.48 -7.79
C LYS A 20 -7.19 -9.19 -6.76
N SER A 21 -6.61 -10.34 -7.12
CA SER A 21 -5.71 -11.10 -6.26
C SER A 21 -4.47 -10.30 -5.87
N SER A 22 -3.81 -9.64 -6.83
CA SER A 22 -2.61 -8.86 -6.55
C SER A 22 -2.88 -7.62 -5.72
N PHE A 23 -3.98 -6.92 -5.95
CA PHE A 23 -4.41 -5.80 -5.11
C PHE A 23 -4.76 -6.27 -3.69
N ALA A 24 -5.48 -7.39 -3.54
CA ALA A 24 -5.79 -7.95 -2.23
C ALA A 24 -4.53 -8.29 -1.42
N LYS A 25 -3.56 -8.97 -2.05
CA LYS A 25 -2.26 -9.27 -1.43
C LYS A 25 -1.52 -8.00 -1.02
N TYR A 26 -1.48 -7.00 -1.89
CA TYR A 26 -0.83 -5.72 -1.59
C TYR A 26 -1.47 -5.02 -0.39
N LEU A 27 -2.81 -4.92 -0.36
CA LEU A 27 -3.53 -4.23 0.70
C LEU A 27 -3.44 -4.96 2.04
N TRP A 28 -3.48 -6.30 2.05
CA TRP A 28 -3.27 -7.11 3.25
C TRP A 28 -1.89 -6.82 3.88
N MET A 29 -0.84 -6.94 3.08
CA MET A 29 0.53 -6.66 3.52
C MET A 29 0.69 -5.22 4.03
N ARG A 30 0.01 -4.24 3.40
CA ARG A 30 0.00 -2.85 3.91
C ARG A 30 -0.65 -2.73 5.28
N GLY A 31 -1.71 -3.49 5.55
CA GLY A 31 -2.31 -3.59 6.88
C GLY A 31 -1.31 -4.08 7.93
N GLU A 32 -0.57 -5.13 7.62
CA GLU A 32 0.47 -5.67 8.51
C GLU A 32 1.59 -4.67 8.77
N HIS A 33 2.04 -3.94 7.74
CA HIS A 33 3.04 -2.88 7.88
C HIS A 33 2.59 -1.78 8.85
N ILE A 34 1.32 -1.36 8.73
CA ILE A 34 0.75 -0.30 9.59
C ILE A 34 0.67 -0.77 11.05
N VAL A 35 0.24 -2.00 11.28
CA VAL A 35 0.22 -2.59 12.63
C VAL A 35 1.63 -2.70 13.20
N GLY A 36 2.62 -3.14 12.40
CA GLY A 36 4.02 -3.23 12.80
C GLY A 36 4.60 -1.87 13.22
N ILE A 37 4.40 -0.85 12.38
CA ILE A 37 4.85 0.52 12.66
C ILE A 37 4.18 1.10 13.92
N ARG A 38 2.85 0.94 14.07
CA ARG A 38 2.13 1.41 15.27
C ARG A 38 2.62 0.71 16.53
N SER A 39 2.85 -0.60 16.46
CA SER A 39 3.38 -1.40 17.58
C SER A 39 4.80 -1.00 17.96
N TYR A 40 5.63 -0.63 16.99
CA TYR A 40 6.94 -0.05 17.25
C TYR A 40 6.81 1.31 17.96
N LEU A 41 5.99 2.24 17.44
CA LEU A 41 5.79 3.56 18.02
C LEU A 41 5.31 3.49 19.48
N LEU A 42 4.35 2.61 19.78
CA LEU A 42 3.86 2.41 21.15
C LEU A 42 4.97 1.90 22.09
N ARG A 43 5.81 0.95 21.63
CA ARG A 43 6.94 0.43 22.42
C ARG A 43 8.04 1.46 22.62
N SER A 44 8.17 2.42 21.72
CA SER A 44 9.06 3.58 21.84
C SER A 44 8.45 4.71 22.68
N ASN A 45 7.36 4.45 23.43
CA ASN A 45 6.62 5.42 24.24
C ASN A 45 6.06 6.61 23.47
N CYS A 46 5.87 6.49 22.15
CA CYS A 46 5.19 7.52 21.37
C CYS A 46 3.68 7.45 21.63
N ARG A 47 3.09 8.61 21.92
CA ARG A 47 1.65 8.78 22.07
C ARG A 47 1.02 8.96 20.70
N LEU A 48 0.36 7.92 20.20
CA LEU A 48 -0.20 7.91 18.83
C LEU A 48 -1.24 9.03 18.59
N ASN A 49 -1.95 9.46 19.63
CA ASN A 49 -2.93 10.56 19.57
C ASN A 49 -2.28 11.95 19.40
N GLU A 50 -0.98 12.08 19.68
CA GLU A 50 -0.20 13.31 19.44
C GLU A 50 0.36 13.36 18.02
N LEU A 51 0.28 12.26 17.27
CA LEU A 51 0.70 12.19 15.86
C LEU A 51 -0.49 12.47 14.94
N ASN A 52 -0.31 13.42 14.03
CA ASN A 52 -1.33 13.73 13.03
C ASN A 52 -1.24 12.74 11.85
N PHE A 53 -1.90 11.59 12.00
CA PHE A 53 -2.00 10.63 10.90
C PHE A 53 -2.99 11.15 9.84
N PRO A 54 -2.61 11.17 8.55
CA PRO A 54 -3.54 11.55 7.48
C PRO A 54 -4.74 10.60 7.45
N GLN A 55 -5.90 11.14 7.08
CA GLN A 55 -7.14 10.37 6.98
C GLN A 55 -6.97 9.22 5.96
N CYS A 56 -7.43 8.03 6.34
CA CYS A 56 -7.41 6.85 5.48
C CYS A 56 -8.84 6.50 4.99
N PRO A 57 -9.07 6.35 3.68
CA PRO A 57 -8.14 6.66 2.58
C PRO A 57 -7.99 8.17 2.36
N ASP A 58 -6.93 8.56 1.66
CA ASP A 58 -6.85 9.88 1.02
C ASP A 58 -8.05 10.03 0.06
N PRO A 59 -8.98 10.98 0.29
CA PRO A 59 -10.17 11.15 -0.54
C PRO A 59 -9.83 11.35 -2.03
N ALA A 60 -8.78 12.11 -2.34
CA ALA A 60 -8.39 12.36 -3.72
C ALA A 60 -7.86 11.08 -4.39
N ALA A 61 -7.08 10.27 -3.66
CA ALA A 61 -6.63 8.97 -4.15
C ALA A 61 -7.79 8.00 -4.36
N TRP A 62 -8.80 8.02 -3.48
CA TRP A 62 -9.99 7.18 -3.60
C TRP A 62 -10.84 7.53 -4.82
N GLU A 63 -11.11 8.83 -5.05
CA GLU A 63 -11.83 9.27 -6.24
C GLU A 63 -11.08 8.92 -7.53
N ALA A 64 -9.75 9.12 -7.55
CA ALA A 64 -8.92 8.73 -8.69
C ALA A 64 -8.96 7.21 -8.98
N PHE A 65 -8.99 6.39 -7.92
CA PHE A 65 -9.13 4.93 -8.05
C PHE A 65 -10.47 4.54 -8.66
N LYS A 66 -11.59 5.06 -8.12
CA LYS A 66 -12.93 4.82 -8.67
C LYS A 66 -13.04 5.24 -10.13
N ASN A 67 -12.52 6.42 -10.48
CA ASN A 67 -12.50 6.92 -11.85
C ASN A 67 -11.70 6.02 -12.82
N THR A 68 -10.67 5.33 -12.32
CA THR A 68 -9.89 4.36 -13.10
C THR A 68 -10.68 3.08 -13.36
N ILE A 69 -11.44 2.61 -12.37
CA ILE A 69 -12.30 1.42 -12.48
C ILE A 69 -13.52 1.65 -13.37
N VAL A 70 -14.17 2.81 -13.27
CA VAL A 70 -15.36 3.17 -14.08
C VAL A 70 -15.07 3.07 -15.58
N LYS A 71 -13.84 3.37 -15.98
CA LYS A 71 -13.40 3.26 -17.38
C LYS A 71 -13.19 1.82 -17.86
N HIS A 72 -13.31 0.83 -16.96
CA HIS A 72 -13.03 -0.59 -17.21
C HIS A 72 -11.65 -0.87 -17.85
N ASP A 73 -10.71 0.06 -17.68
CA ASP A 73 -9.36 -0.06 -18.22
C ASP A 73 -8.46 -0.76 -17.20
N SER A 74 -8.38 -2.07 -17.34
CA SER A 74 -7.53 -2.94 -16.52
C SER A 74 -6.04 -2.57 -16.61
N GLN A 75 -5.59 -2.05 -17.76
CA GLN A 75 -4.21 -1.59 -17.95
C GLN A 75 -3.97 -0.27 -17.19
N ALA A 76 -4.92 0.67 -17.23
CA ALA A 76 -4.85 1.89 -16.43
C ALA A 76 -4.87 1.57 -14.93
N LEU A 77 -5.70 0.62 -14.50
CA LEU A 77 -5.73 0.17 -13.10
C LEU A 77 -4.40 -0.43 -12.65
N MET A 78 -3.79 -1.28 -13.48
CA MET A 78 -2.46 -1.83 -13.22
C MET A 78 -1.40 -0.72 -13.14
N ARG A 79 -1.36 0.22 -14.11
CA ARG A 79 -0.43 1.36 -14.09
C ARG A 79 -0.62 2.23 -12.84
N TRP A 80 -1.85 2.48 -12.45
CA TRP A 80 -2.18 3.23 -11.23
C TRP A 80 -1.66 2.50 -9.98
N GLY A 81 -1.90 1.19 -9.87
CA GLY A 81 -1.38 0.36 -8.77
C GLY A 81 0.15 0.40 -8.69
N MET A 82 0.83 0.25 -9.84
CA MET A 82 2.28 0.36 -9.95
C MET A 82 2.79 1.74 -9.50
N GLN A 83 2.13 2.82 -9.89
CA GLN A 83 2.48 4.17 -9.48
C GLN A 83 2.37 4.34 -7.96
N LYS A 84 1.29 3.86 -7.34
CA LYS A 84 1.08 3.94 -5.88
C LYS A 84 2.06 3.07 -5.10
N GLY A 85 2.37 1.88 -5.59
CA GLY A 85 3.42 1.03 -5.00
C GLY A 85 4.79 1.69 -5.07
N LYS A 86 5.17 2.28 -6.22
CA LYS A 86 6.43 3.05 -6.37
C LYS A 86 6.50 4.27 -5.43
N GLN A 87 5.38 4.99 -5.25
CA GLN A 87 5.32 6.09 -4.28
C GLN A 87 5.53 5.60 -2.85
N THR A 88 4.98 4.45 -2.49
CA THR A 88 5.21 3.82 -1.18
C THR A 88 6.68 3.43 -1.01
N LEU A 89 7.30 2.84 -2.03
CA LEU A 89 8.70 2.45 -2.00
C LEU A 89 9.61 3.64 -1.69
N ARG A 90 9.37 4.78 -2.36
CA ARG A 90 10.12 6.03 -2.10
C ARG A 90 9.96 6.53 -0.66
N LYS A 91 8.79 6.32 -0.03
CA LYS A 91 8.58 6.69 1.37
C LYS A 91 9.42 5.81 2.31
N TYR A 92 9.50 4.50 2.07
CA TYR A 92 10.37 3.62 2.84
C TYR A 92 11.85 3.94 2.64
N ASP A 93 12.27 4.20 1.40
CA ASP A 93 13.65 4.57 1.06
C ASP A 93 14.08 5.89 1.75
N SER A 94 13.20 6.89 1.71
CA SER A 94 13.38 8.15 2.43
C SER A 94 13.42 7.95 3.95
N ALA A 95 12.54 7.12 4.51
CA ALA A 95 12.55 6.83 5.94
C ALA A 95 13.83 6.13 6.38
N LEU A 96 14.29 5.11 5.63
CA LEU A 96 15.52 4.37 5.91
C LEU A 96 16.75 5.29 5.87
N SER A 97 16.81 6.20 4.90
CA SER A 97 17.91 7.16 4.77
C SER A 97 18.01 8.16 5.93
N ASN A 98 16.92 8.36 6.67
CA ASN A 98 16.85 9.28 7.81
C ASN A 98 17.04 8.61 9.18
N ILE A 99 17.17 7.28 9.24
CA ILE A 99 17.33 6.54 10.50
C ILE A 99 18.80 6.20 10.70
N SER A 100 19.45 6.84 11.67
CA SER A 100 20.88 6.67 11.91
C SER A 100 21.25 5.61 12.97
N SER A 101 20.34 5.23 13.88
CA SER A 101 20.74 4.43 15.05
C SER A 101 19.80 3.31 15.51
N ASP A 102 18.53 3.26 15.08
CA ASP A 102 17.62 2.19 15.51
C ASP A 102 17.62 1.01 14.53
N ILE A 103 18.42 -0.02 14.85
CA ILE A 103 18.54 -1.25 14.06
C ILE A 103 17.19 -1.98 13.93
N LYS A 104 16.36 -2.02 14.97
CA LYS A 104 15.08 -2.74 14.93
C LYS A 104 14.11 -2.07 13.97
N LEU A 105 14.04 -0.74 14.01
CA LEU A 105 13.26 0.05 13.07
C LEU A 105 13.78 -0.11 11.64
N GLN A 106 15.10 -0.03 11.44
CA GLN A 106 15.72 -0.23 10.13
C GLN A 106 15.38 -1.60 9.55
N THR A 107 15.54 -2.68 10.32
CA THR A 107 15.21 -4.05 9.86
C THR A 107 13.74 -4.16 9.47
N MET A 108 12.82 -3.64 10.29
CA MET A 108 11.38 -3.68 9.99
C MET A 108 11.05 -2.93 8.69
N LEU A 109 11.55 -1.70 8.54
CA LEU A 109 11.30 -0.89 7.34
C LEU A 109 11.97 -1.48 6.10
N HIS A 110 13.12 -2.12 6.24
CA HIS A 110 13.78 -2.83 5.13
C HIS A 110 12.96 -4.03 4.67
N HIS A 111 12.44 -4.87 5.58
CA HIS A 111 11.54 -5.95 5.23
C HIS A 111 10.29 -5.43 4.53
N HIS A 112 9.66 -4.38 5.07
CA HIS A 112 8.51 -3.75 4.44
C HIS A 112 8.83 -3.24 3.02
N MET A 113 10.00 -2.63 2.83
CA MET A 113 10.45 -2.19 1.52
C MET A 113 10.58 -3.36 0.53
N MET A 114 11.13 -4.49 0.97
CA MET A 114 11.26 -5.70 0.15
C MET A 114 9.91 -6.31 -0.23
N ASP A 115 8.94 -6.34 0.70
CA ASP A 115 7.57 -6.78 0.41
C ASP A 115 6.91 -5.94 -0.69
N ILE A 116 7.14 -4.62 -0.66
CA ILE A 116 6.63 -3.69 -1.68
C ILE A 116 7.28 -3.97 -3.04
N LYS A 117 8.60 -4.20 -3.08
CA LYS A 117 9.31 -4.57 -4.32
C LYS A 117 8.73 -5.84 -4.92
N HIS A 118 8.61 -6.91 -4.13
CA HIS A 118 7.99 -8.16 -4.59
C HIS A 118 6.56 -7.98 -5.09
N SER A 119 5.76 -7.14 -4.43
CA SER A 119 4.41 -6.85 -4.88
C SER A 119 4.37 -6.11 -6.21
N LEU A 120 5.30 -5.17 -6.43
CA LEU A 120 5.45 -4.46 -7.71
C LEU A 120 5.92 -5.39 -8.83
N ASP A 121 6.89 -6.26 -8.55
CA ASP A 121 7.39 -7.24 -9.52
C ASP A 121 6.28 -8.21 -9.92
N SER A 122 5.52 -8.70 -8.92
CA SER A 122 4.34 -9.54 -9.13
C SER A 122 3.29 -8.85 -9.97
N LEU A 123 2.97 -7.58 -9.69
CA LEU A 123 1.99 -6.80 -10.44
C LEU A 123 2.44 -6.53 -11.87
N SER A 124 3.72 -6.24 -12.09
CA SER A 124 4.29 -6.01 -13.43
C SER A 124 4.33 -7.27 -14.31
N SER A 125 4.34 -8.44 -13.69
CA SER A 125 4.36 -9.74 -14.37
C SER A 125 2.97 -10.21 -14.79
N ILE A 126 1.90 -9.52 -14.39
CA ILE A 126 0.52 -9.92 -14.71
C ILE A 126 0.25 -9.72 -16.20
N LYS A 127 -0.07 -10.82 -16.88
CA LYS A 127 -0.66 -10.78 -18.21
C LYS A 127 -2.15 -10.47 -18.09
N ILE A 128 -2.55 -9.29 -18.53
CA ILE A 128 -3.97 -8.94 -18.65
C ILE A 128 -4.48 -9.53 -19.95
N ILE A 129 -5.21 -10.63 -19.87
CA ILE A 129 -5.92 -11.22 -21.02
C ILE A 129 -7.23 -10.45 -21.15
N THR A 130 -7.33 -9.59 -22.16
CA THR A 130 -8.59 -8.95 -22.54
C THR A 130 -9.37 -9.91 -23.43
N HIS A 131 -10.57 -10.31 -22.99
CA HIS A 131 -11.55 -11.01 -23.82
C HIS A 131 -12.37 -10.01 -24.64
#